data_AF-A0AB39XUU4-F1
#
_entry.id   AF-A0AB39XUU4-F1
#
_cell.length_a   1.000
_cell.length_b   1.000
_cell.length_c   1.000
_cell.angle_alpha   90.00
_cell.angle_beta   90.00
_cell.angle_gamma   90.00
#
_symmetry.space_group_name_H-M   'P 1'
#
loop_
_entity.id
_entity.type
_entity.pdbx_description
1 polymer ?
#
loop_
_entity_poly.entity_id
_entity_poly.type
_entity_poly.pdbx_seq_one_letter_code
_entity_poly.pdbx_strand_id
1 'polypeptide(L)' 'MRVTNTPRRTPAENAAAKAFVLAAQATVIKWYLHDHASVAQLARAYKVNPDWLPDTLELWDVALRDRSPPGGSE' A
#
# COMPACT_ATOMS: atom_id res chain seq x y z
N MET A 1 1.19 -27.36 -17.00
CA MET A 1 0.71 -26.10 -16.39
C MET A 1 0.67 -26.28 -14.88
N ARG A 2 1.55 -25.61 -14.11
CA ARG A 2 1.44 -25.60 -12.65
C ARG A 2 0.60 -24.41 -12.26
N VAL A 3 -0.68 -24.63 -11.95
CA VAL A 3 -1.50 -23.67 -11.22
C VAL A 3 -0.92 -23.61 -9.82
N THR A 4 -0.08 -22.62 -9.53
CA THR A 4 0.29 -22.30 -8.15
C THR A 4 -0.94 -21.67 -7.51
N ASN A 5 -1.81 -22.51 -6.94
CA ASN A 5 -2.89 -22.06 -6.07
C ASN A 5 -2.26 -21.52 -4.79
N THR A 6 -1.72 -20.31 -4.83
CA THR A 6 -1.30 -19.60 -3.64
C THR A 6 -2.53 -19.47 -2.76
N PRO A 7 -2.54 -20.04 -1.54
CA PRO A 7 -3.70 -19.99 -0.68
C PRO A 7 -4.14 -18.53 -0.56
N ARG A 8 -5.41 -18.26 -0.94
CA ARG A 8 -5.99 -16.93 -0.77
C ARG A 8 -5.90 -16.61 0.72
N ARG A 9 -5.24 -15.51 1.07
CA ARG A 9 -5.17 -15.05 2.46
C ARG A 9 -6.58 -14.99 3.04
N THR A 10 -6.71 -15.49 4.25
CA THR A 10 -7.95 -15.36 4.99
C THR A 10 -8.25 -13.88 5.27
N PRO A 11 -9.53 -13.52 5.48
CA PRO A 11 -9.89 -12.17 5.91
C PRO A 11 -9.13 -11.72 7.18
N ALA A 12 -8.89 -12.64 8.11
CA ALA A 12 -8.15 -12.39 9.34
C ALA A 12 -6.67 -12.01 9.08
N GLU A 13 -5.99 -12.72 8.19
CA GLU A 13 -4.61 -12.38 7.80
C GLU A 13 -4.52 -11.02 7.11
N ASN A 14 -5.50 -10.69 6.25
CA ASN A 14 -5.56 -9.38 5.63
C ASN A 14 -5.81 -8.27 6.66
N ALA A 15 -6.68 -8.50 7.64
CA ALA A 15 -6.93 -7.54 8.72
C ALA A 15 -5.67 -7.33 9.58
N ALA A 16 -4.96 -8.40 9.95
CA ALA A 16 -3.72 -8.31 10.69
C ALA A 16 -2.62 -7.57 9.92
N ALA A 17 -2.48 -7.85 8.61
CA ALA A 17 -1.52 -7.14 7.76
C ALA A 17 -1.83 -5.65 7.65
N LYS A 18 -3.11 -5.27 7.49
CA LYS A 18 -3.53 -3.87 7.51
C LYS A 18 -3.24 -3.20 8.85
N ALA A 19 -3.58 -3.85 9.97
CA ALA A 19 -3.30 -3.32 11.30
C ALA A 19 -1.78 -3.09 11.51
N PHE A 20 -0.95 -4.00 10.99
CA PHE A 20 0.51 -3.83 11.05
C PHE A 20 0.99 -2.63 10.21
N VAL A 21 0.43 -2.42 9.01
CA VAL A 21 0.72 -1.21 8.20
C VAL A 21 0.33 0.06 8.95
N LEU A 22 -0.86 0.07 9.56
CA LEU A 22 -1.34 1.21 10.33
C LEU A 22 -0.44 1.51 11.53
N ALA A 23 0.02 0.48 12.25
CA ALA A 23 0.98 0.64 13.34
C ALA A 23 2.37 1.10 12.86
N ALA A 24 2.75 0.73 11.63
CA ALA A 24 4.03 1.08 11.01
C ALA A 24 3.95 2.34 10.13
N GLN A 25 2.95 3.21 10.33
CA GLN A 25 2.67 4.41 9.50
C GLN A 25 3.95 5.20 9.17
N ALA A 26 4.69 5.66 10.19
CA ALA A 26 5.88 6.48 9.98
C ALA A 26 6.95 5.80 9.11
N THR A 27 7.12 4.48 9.24
CA THR A 27 8.06 3.69 8.44
C THR A 27 7.58 3.56 7.00
N VAL A 28 6.28 3.32 6.79
CA VAL A 28 5.69 3.19 5.45
C VAL A 28 5.79 4.51 4.69
N ILE A 29 5.43 5.63 5.35
CA ILE A 29 5.57 6.98 4.80
C ILE A 29 7.05 7.27 4.49
N LYS A 30 7.96 6.90 5.41
CA LYS A 30 9.39 7.11 5.19
C LYS A 30 9.88 6.37 3.95
N TRP A 31 9.53 5.09 3.81
CA TRP A 31 9.93 4.29 2.65
C TRP A 31 9.34 4.83 1.35
N TYR A 32 8.09 5.28 1.37
CA TYR A 32 7.43 5.85 0.20
C TYR A 32 8.08 7.17 -0.24
N LEU A 33 8.27 8.10 0.70
CA LEU A 33 8.75 9.45 0.42
C LEU A 33 10.28 9.54 0.28
N HIS A 34 11.04 8.90 1.16
CA HIS A 34 12.50 9.04 1.20
C HIS A 34 13.24 7.95 0.43
N ASP A 35 12.81 6.69 0.54
CA ASP A 35 13.44 5.58 -0.20
C ASP A 35 12.85 5.37 -1.60
N HIS A 36 11.88 6.20 -1.99
CA HIS A 36 11.19 6.13 -3.28
C HIS A 36 10.58 4.74 -3.59
N ALA A 37 10.18 3.99 -2.55
CA ALA A 37 9.55 2.69 -2.73
C ALA A 37 8.18 2.85 -3.41
N SER A 38 7.93 2.06 -4.47
CA SER A 38 6.61 2.03 -5.12
C SER A 38 5.55 1.39 -4.21
N VAL A 39 4.28 1.76 -4.43
CA VAL A 39 3.12 1.14 -3.75
C VAL A 39 3.15 -0.38 -3.87
N ALA A 40 3.47 -0.91 -5.05
CA ALA A 40 3.55 -2.36 -5.27
C ALA A 40 4.65 -3.03 -4.41
N GLN A 41 5.78 -2.35 -4.19
CA GLN A 41 6.87 -2.85 -3.36
C GLN A 41 6.47 -2.86 -1.88
N LEU A 42 5.84 -1.77 -1.41
CA LEU A 42 5.31 -1.67 -0.05
C LEU A 42 4.20 -2.69 0.19
N ALA A 43 3.24 -2.83 -0.73
CA ALA A 43 2.16 -3.78 -0.59
C ALA A 43 2.66 -5.23 -0.49
N ARG A 44 3.72 -5.58 -1.24
CA ARG A 44 4.38 -6.90 -1.13
C ARG A 44 5.12 -7.06 0.19
N ALA A 45 5.89 -6.06 0.62
CA ALA A 45 6.65 -6.09 1.86
C ALA A 45 5.72 -6.26 3.08
N TYR A 46 4.64 -5.50 3.11
CA TYR A 46 3.66 -5.49 4.19
C TYR A 46 2.52 -6.48 4.02
N LYS A 47 2.53 -7.27 2.93
CA LYS A 47 1.54 -8.31 2.68
C LYS A 47 0.09 -7.75 2.68
N VAL A 48 -0.10 -6.56 2.13
CA VAL A 48 -1.42 -5.91 1.97
C VAL A 48 -1.87 -5.88 0.51
N ASN A 49 -3.14 -5.55 0.30
CA ASN A 49 -3.68 -5.38 -1.04
C ASN A 49 -3.09 -4.09 -1.67
N PRO A 50 -2.48 -4.16 -2.87
CA PRO A 50 -1.98 -2.97 -3.57
C PRO A 50 -3.04 -1.91 -3.88
N ASP A 51 -4.32 -2.27 -3.96
CA ASP A 51 -5.40 -1.28 -4.13
C ASP A 51 -5.77 -0.54 -2.83
N TRP A 52 -5.48 -1.14 -1.67
CA TRP A 52 -5.81 -0.55 -0.36
C TRP A 52 -4.76 0.47 0.10
N LEU A 53 -3.49 0.26 -0.27
CA LEU A 53 -2.38 1.09 0.21
C LEU A 53 -2.42 2.53 -0.32
N PRO A 54 -2.78 2.82 -1.60
CA PRO A 54 -2.93 4.19 -2.09
C PRO A 54 -3.95 5.01 -1.30
N ASP A 55 -5.14 4.43 -1.06
CA ASP A 55 -6.23 5.05 -0.29
C ASP A 55 -5.77 5.38 1.14
N THR A 56 -4.99 4.47 1.73
CA THR A 56 -4.41 4.67 3.07
C THR A 56 -3.34 5.75 3.09
N LEU A 57 -2.50 5.85 2.06
CA LEU A 57 -1.50 6.92 1.93
C LEU A 57 -2.16 8.28 1.79
N GLU A 58 -3.24 8.38 1.01
CA GLU A 58 -4.02 9.61 0.89
C GLU A 58 -4.68 10.02 2.21
N LEU A 59 -5.21 9.06 2.97
CA LEU A 59 -5.74 9.32 4.30
C LEU A 59 -4.67 9.87 5.27
N TRP A 60 -3.40 9.55 5.04
CA TRP A 60 -2.26 10.08 5.78
C TRP A 60 -1.68 11.37 5.20
N ASP A 61 -2.41 12.02 4.30
CA ASP A 61 -1.99 13.25 3.61
C ASP A 61 -0.70 13.08 2.77
N VAL A 62 -0.41 11.84 2.34
CA VAL A 62 0.76 11.55 1.50
C VAL A 62 0.36 11.63 0.03
N ALA A 63 0.84 12.68 -0.65
CA ALA A 63 0.61 12.87 -2.07
C ALA A 63 1.15 11.69 -2.90
N LEU A 64 0.25 11.03 -3.64
CA LEU A 64 0.62 9.94 -4.53
C LEU A 64 1.34 10.49 -5.76
N ARG A 65 2.59 10.07 -5.97
CA ARG A 65 3.45 10.54 -7.06
C ARG A 65 2.94 10.25 -8.47
N ASP A 66 2.12 9.22 -8.61
CA ASP A 66 1.63 8.72 -9.90
C ASP A 66 0.17 9.11 -10.20
N ARG A 67 -0.58 9.55 -9.17
CA ARG A 67 -1.83 10.29 -9.43
C ARG A 67 -1.44 11.70 -9.81
N SER A 68 -1.17 11.91 -11.10
CA SER A 68 -1.54 13.20 -11.67
C SER A 68 -3.00 13.45 -11.28
N PRO A 69 -3.33 14.56 -10.60
CA PRO A 69 -4.73 14.90 -10.42
C PRO A 69 -5.37 14.92 -11.82
N PRO A 70 -6.54 14.28 -12.02
CA PRO A 70 -7.30 14.51 -13.24
C PRO A 70 -7.78 15.96 -13.20
N GLY A 71 -6.96 16.88 -13.70
CA GLY A 71 -7.25 18.31 -13.76
C GLY A 71 -6.35 19.15 -12.86
N GLY A 72 -5.34 19.75 -13.46
CA GLY A 72 -4.99 21.11 -13.10
C GLY A 72 -6.13 22.02 -13.58
N SER A 73 -6.80 22.66 -12.64
CA SER A 73 -7.68 23.82 -12.78
C SER A 73 -7.77 24.30 -11.32
N GLU A 74 -7.21 25.44 -10.93
CA GLU A 74 -7.49 26.81 -11.40
C GLU A 74 -6.26 27.71 -11.33
#